data_AF-A0A535RA72-F1
#
_entry.id   AF-A0A535RA72-F1
#
_cell.length_a   1.000
_cell.length_b   1.000
_cell.length_c   1.000
_cell.angle_alpha   90.00
_cell.angle_beta   90.00
_cell.angle_gamma   90.00
#
_symmetry.space_group_name_H-M   'P 1'
#
loop_
_entity.id
_entity.type
_entity.pdbx_description
1 polymer ?
#
loop_
_entity_poly.entity_id
_entity_poly.type
_entity_poly.pdbx_seq_one_letter_code
_entity_poly.pdbx_strand_id
1 'polypeptide(L)' 'MKSKTNSSRCSFCGKQEKQVQRLVEGNNGVNICDECIDLCLEIFHEETLHHS' A
#
# COMPACT_ATOMS: atom_id res chain seq x y z
N MET A 1 9.73 -14.01 -25.62
CA MET A 1 9.86 -13.95 -24.14
C MET A 1 9.41 -12.57 -23.70
N LYS A 2 8.30 -12.43 -22.97
CA LYS A 2 7.81 -11.12 -22.52
C LYS A 2 8.70 -10.64 -21.37
N SER A 3 9.64 -9.75 -21.67
CA SER A 3 10.40 -8.98 -20.68
C SER A 3 9.41 -8.15 -19.87
N LYS A 4 9.00 -8.65 -18.71
CA LYS A 4 8.07 -7.94 -17.82
C LYS A 4 8.85 -7.54 -16.58
N THR A 5 9.58 -6.43 -16.70
CA THR A 5 9.88 -5.57 -15.54
C THR A 5 8.56 -4.94 -15.12
N ASN A 6 7.65 -5.75 -14.60
CA ASN A 6 6.45 -5.26 -13.95
C ASN A 6 6.94 -4.63 -12.64
N SER A 7 7.23 -3.33 -12.68
CA SER A 7 7.43 -2.56 -11.47
C SER A 7 6.13 -2.61 -10.69
N SER A 8 5.94 -3.58 -9.79
CA SER A 8 4.79 -3.64 -8.91
C SER A 8 4.70 -2.30 -8.16
N ARG A 9 3.52 -1.68 -8.20
CA ARG A 9 3.26 -0.36 -7.61
C ARG A 9 2.18 -0.48 -6.56
N CYS A 10 2.28 0.32 -5.50
CA CYS A 10 1.20 0.52 -4.56
C CYS A 10 0.00 1.14 -5.28
N SER A 11 -1.18 0.55 -5.12
CA SER A 11 -2.44 1.01 -5.71
C SER A 11 -2.95 2.29 -5.06
N PHE A 12 -2.45 2.66 -3.87
CA PHE A 12 -2.89 3.82 -3.10
C PHE A 12 -2.03 5.06 -3.38
N CYS A 13 -0.70 4.95 -3.25
CA CYS A 13 0.22 6.08 -3.44
C CYS A 13 0.95 6.07 -4.79
N GLY A 14 0.88 4.98 -5.57
CA GLY A 14 1.54 4.86 -6.87
C GLY A 14 3.06 4.60 -6.82
N LYS A 15 3.68 4.55 -5.63
CA LYS A 15 5.11 4.24 -5.46
C LYS A 15 5.43 2.84 -5.96
N GLN A 16 6.60 2.68 -6.58
CA GLN A 16 7.13 1.37 -6.99
C GLN A 16 7.69 0.62 -5.78
N GLU A 17 7.78 -0.71 -5.87
CA GLU A 17 8.39 -1.59 -4.86
C GLU A 17 9.78 -1.08 -4.39
N LYS A 18 10.62 -0.59 -5.30
CA LYS A 18 11.94 -0.01 -4.98
C LYS A 18 11.91 1.31 -4.18
N GLN A 19 10.76 1.95 -4.04
CA GLN A 19 10.58 3.24 -3.37
C GLN A 19 9.97 3.09 -1.97
N VAL A 20 9.63 1.88 -1.57
CA VAL A 20 8.98 1.56 -0.29
C VAL A 20 9.78 0.45 0.41
N GLN A 21 9.65 0.31 1.73
CA GLN A 21 10.36 -0.78 2.43
C GLN A 21 9.70 -2.12 2.14
N ARG A 22 8.36 -2.14 2.06
CA ARG A 22 7.59 -3.35 1.81
C ARG A 22 6.41 -3.06 0.88
N LEU A 23 6.19 -3.95 -0.08
CA LEU A 23 5.00 -3.94 -0.93
C LEU A 23 4.30 -5.30 -0.78
N VAL A 24 3.04 -5.27 -0.36
CA VAL A 24 2.20 -6.46 -0.21
C VAL A 24 1.34 -6.57 -1.47
N GLU A 25 1.46 -7.69 -2.18
CA GLU A 25 0.59 -8.02 -3.31
C GLU A 25 -0.71 -8.66 -2.82
N GLY A 26 -1.84 -8.13 -3.26
CA GLY A 26 -3.17 -8.63 -2.97
C GLY A 26 -3.84 -9.26 -4.19
N ASN A 27 -5.04 -9.79 -3.97
CA ASN A 27 -5.86 -10.38 -5.03
C ASN A 27 -6.19 -9.33 -6.10
N ASN A 28 -6.40 -9.80 -7.33
CA ASN A 28 -6.76 -8.96 -8.49
C ASN A 28 -5.73 -7.88 -8.85
N GLY A 29 -4.46 -8.03 -8.43
CA GLY A 29 -3.39 -7.09 -8.75
C GLY A 29 -3.47 -5.76 -7.97
N VAL A 30 -4.19 -5.76 -6.84
CA VAL A 30 -4.21 -4.63 -5.91
C VAL A 30 -3.05 -4.79 -4.95
N ASN A 31 -2.18 -3.80 -4.84
CA ASN A 31 -1.01 -3.86 -3.97
C ASN A 31 -1.02 -2.69 -2.99
N ILE A 32 -0.51 -2.90 -1.78
CA ILE A 32 -0.40 -1.86 -0.75
C ILE A 32 1.00 -1.85 -0.14
N CYS A 33 1.57 -0.67 0.09
CA CYS A 33 2.87 -0.53 0.74
C CYS A 33 2.75 -0.28 2.24
N ASP A 34 3.86 -0.45 2.97
CA ASP A 34 3.96 -0.22 4.41
C ASP A 34 3.48 1.18 4.82
N GLU A 35 3.95 2.23 4.14
CA GLU A 35 3.53 3.60 4.45
C GLU A 35 2.02 3.83 4.34
N CYS A 36 1.37 3.19 3.35
CA CYS A 36 -0.08 3.30 3.18
C CYS A 36 -0.84 2.51 4.24
N ILE A 37 -0.30 1.38 4.70
CA ILE A 37 -0.87 0.61 5.81
C ILE A 37 -0.83 1.47 7.07
N ASP A 38 0.32 2.07 7.39
CA ASP A 38 0.48 2.88 8.60
C ASP A 38 -0.45 4.09 8.59
N LEU A 39 -0.55 4.80 7.46
CA LEU A 39 -1.49 5.91 7.30
C LEU A 39 -2.95 5.46 7.45
N CYS A 40 -3.32 4.33 6.84
CA CYS A 40 -4.67 3.79 7.01
C CYS A 40 -4.95 3.46 8.48
N LEU A 41 -4.01 2.83 9.18
CA LEU A 41 -4.15 2.48 10.60
C LEU A 41 -4.28 3.72 11.48
N GLU A 42 -3.53 4.79 11.20
CA GLU A 42 -3.64 6.07 11.90
C GLU A 42 -5.06 6.66 11.75
N ILE A 43 -5.58 6.73 10.52
CA ILE A 43 -6.94 7.21 10.24
C ILE A 43 -7.98 6.38 10.98
N PHE A 44 -7.88 5.04 10.93
CA PHE A 44 -8.79 4.16 11.66
C PHE A 44 -8.70 4.32 13.17
N HIS A 45 -7.50 4.58 13.70
CA HIS A 45 -7.29 4.78 15.13
C HIS A 45 -7.86 6.13 15.60
N GLU A 46 -7.71 7.20 14.82
CA GLU A 46 -8.28 8.52 15.13
C GLU A 46 -9.82 8.51 15.16
N GLU A 47 -10.47 7.68 14.33
CA GLU A 47 -11.94 7.51 14.35
C GLU A 47 -12.44 6.86 15.66
N THR A 48 -11.65 6.00 16.31
CA THR A 48 -12.05 5.37 17.58
C THR A 48 -12.06 6.32 18.78
N LEU A 49 -11.34 7.45 18.71
CA LEU A 49 -11.23 8.41 19.82
C LEU A 49 -12.28 9.52 19.78
N HIS A 50 -12.94 9.75 18.65
CA HIS A 50 -13.87 10.87 18.46
C HIS A 50 -15.36 10.49 18.57
N HIS A 51 -15.70 9.24 18.92
CA HIS A 51 -17.09 8.78 19.05
C HIS A 51 -17.52 8.43 20.48
N SER A 52 -16.76 8.86 21.50
CA SER A 52 -17.12 8.72 22.93
C SER A 52 -17.60 10.03 23.54
#